data_AF-A0A2K9FF84-F1
#
_entry.id   AF-A0A2K9FF84-F1
#
_cell.length_a   1.000
_cell.length_b   1.000
_cell.length_c   1.000
_cell.angle_alpha   90.00
_cell.angle_beta   90.00
_cell.angle_gamma   90.00
#
_symmetry.space_group_name_H-M   'P 1'
#
loop_
_entity.id
_entity.type
_entity.pdbx_description
1 polymer ?
#
loop_
_entity_poly.entity_id
_entity_poly.type
_entity_poly.pdbx_seq_one_letter_code
_entity_poly.pdbx_strand_id
1 'polypeptide(L)'
;MTTIEVVILAPVMFLFILVLVAFGQLVDGRGGVDGAARDAVRAASLQRTVGEAQRAAQRAAESQLEGDVCKGPVDVDLSGDFSPPEPGAASNIITVEVTCEVKGLGMLGLDIDPRMTGTSSAPLDPYRRAA
;
A
#
# COMPACT_ATOMS: atom_id res chain seq x y z
N MET A 1 4.76 8.17 -47.44
CA MET A 1 5.38 7.91 -46.13
C MET A 1 6.82 7.51 -46.38
N THR A 2 7.79 8.35 -46.02
CA THR A 2 9.21 8.11 -46.32
C THR A 2 9.84 7.27 -45.21
N THR A 3 10.88 6.50 -45.54
CA THR A 3 11.57 5.61 -44.58
C THR A 3 12.10 6.36 -43.34
N ILE A 4 12.49 7.63 -43.50
CA ILE A 4 12.94 8.51 -42.43
C ILE A 4 11.83 8.76 -41.39
N GLU A 5 10.59 8.94 -41.84
CA GLU A 5 9.44 9.15 -40.96
C GLU A 5 9.18 7.91 -40.09
N VAL A 6 9.24 6.72 -40.68
CA VAL A 6 9.06 5.44 -39.96
C VAL A 6 10.22 5.17 -38.99
N VAL A 7 11.46 5.49 -39.38
CA VAL A 7 12.65 5.33 -38.53
C VAL A 7 12.59 6.20 -37.27
N ILE A 8 11.96 7.38 -37.34
CA ILE A 8 11.79 8.27 -36.19
C ILE A 8 10.53 7.89 -35.40
N LEU A 9 9.44 7.54 -36.07
CA LEU A 9 8.13 7.32 -35.43
C LEU A 9 8.06 5.99 -34.67
N ALA A 10 8.74 4.95 -35.16
CA ALA A 10 8.82 3.66 -34.47
C ALA A 10 9.41 3.75 -33.05
N PRO A 11 10.63 4.27 -32.81
CA PRO A 11 11.19 4.36 -31.46
C PRO A 11 10.38 5.30 -30.55
N VAL A 12 9.80 6.38 -31.08
CA VAL A 12 8.92 7.27 -30.30
C VAL A 12 7.67 6.53 -29.82
N MET A 13 7.05 5.72 -30.68
CA MET A 13 5.90 4.91 -30.31
C MET A 13 6.26 3.86 -29.24
N PHE A 14 7.42 3.20 -29.38
CA PHE A 14 7.90 2.28 -28.34
C PHE A 14 8.14 2.97 -27.00
N LEU A 15 8.79 4.15 -27.02
CA LEU A 15 9.02 4.93 -25.82
C LEU A 15 7.69 5.34 -25.16
N PHE A 16 6.71 5.74 -25.96
CA PHE A 16 5.37 6.05 -25.47
C PHE A 16 4.70 4.84 -24.80
N ILE A 17 4.78 3.65 -25.38
CA ILE A 17 4.26 2.41 -24.78
C ILE A 17 4.96 2.09 -23.46
N LEU A 18 6.30 2.20 -23.41
CA LEU A 18 7.06 1.96 -22.18
C LEU A 18 6.63 2.91 -21.05
N VAL A 19 6.40 4.18 -21.37
CA VAL A 19 5.90 5.17 -20.41
C VAL A 19 4.51 4.78 -19.90
N LEU A 20 3.61 4.35 -20.77
CA LEU A 20 2.27 3.90 -20.35
C LEU A 20 2.32 2.68 -19.42
N VAL A 21 3.17 1.69 -19.72
CA VAL A 21 3.36 0.51 -18.87
C VAL A 21 3.97 0.90 -17.52
N ALA A 22 4.94 1.81 -17.51
CA ALA A 22 5.54 2.32 -16.27
C ALA A 22 4.51 2.99 -15.37
N PHE A 23 3.66 3.85 -15.94
CA PHE A 23 2.57 4.48 -15.19
C PHE A 23 1.52 3.48 -14.71
N GLY A 24 1.18 2.46 -15.52
CA GLY A 24 0.28 1.39 -15.11
C GLY A 24 0.80 0.66 -13.86
N GLN A 25 2.05 0.19 -13.89
CA GLN A 25 2.70 -0.47 -12.76
C GLN A 25 2.78 0.43 -11.52
N LEU A 26 3.03 1.73 -11.71
CA LEU A 26 3.09 2.69 -10.60
C LEU A 26 1.72 2.86 -9.94
N VAL A 27 0.66 3.03 -10.73
CA VAL A 27 -0.71 3.19 -10.22
C VAL A 27 -1.21 1.91 -9.56
N ASP A 28 -0.93 0.75 -10.15
CA ASP A 28 -1.30 -0.55 -9.58
C ASP A 28 -0.60 -0.79 -8.24
N GLY A 29 0.72 -0.51 -8.17
CA GLY A 29 1.48 -0.59 -6.93
C GLY A 29 0.96 0.37 -5.85
N ARG A 30 0.74 1.64 -6.20
CA ARG A 30 0.20 2.65 -5.30
C ARG A 30 -1.18 2.25 -4.78
N GLY A 31 -2.07 1.84 -5.68
CA GLY A 31 -3.42 1.41 -5.35
C GLY A 31 -3.45 0.17 -4.47
N GLY A 32 -2.54 -0.78 -4.70
CA GLY A 32 -2.38 -1.97 -3.87
C GLY A 32 -1.93 -1.64 -2.45
N VAL A 33 -0.89 -0.82 -2.30
CA VAL A 33 -0.34 -0.43 -0.98
C VAL A 33 -1.34 0.43 -0.20
N ASP A 34 -2.00 1.40 -0.85
CA ASP A 34 -3.03 2.22 -0.21
C ASP A 34 -4.26 1.38 0.19
N GLY A 35 -4.62 0.38 -0.62
CA GLY A 35 -5.66 -0.60 -0.29
C GLY A 35 -5.28 -1.44 0.93
N ALA A 36 -4.06 -1.98 0.94
CA ALA A 36 -3.52 -2.75 2.05
C ALA A 36 -3.50 -1.94 3.36
N ALA A 37 -3.09 -0.67 3.33
CA ALA A 37 -3.12 0.19 4.51
C ALA A 37 -4.56 0.38 5.06
N ARG A 38 -5.55 0.53 4.17
CA ARG A 38 -6.98 0.66 4.57
C ARG A 38 -7.52 -0.62 5.18
N ASP A 39 -7.19 -1.78 4.63
CA ASP A 39 -7.63 -3.06 5.17
C ASP A 39 -6.90 -3.41 6.47
N ALA A 40 -5.62 -3.07 6.56
CA ALA A 40 -4.81 -3.27 7.77
C ALA A 40 -5.31 -2.42 8.95
N VAL A 41 -5.59 -1.12 8.74
CA VAL A 41 -6.13 -0.26 9.81
C VAL A 41 -7.52 -0.72 10.25
N ARG A 42 -8.34 -1.22 9.32
CA ARG A 42 -9.65 -1.79 9.63
C ARG A 42 -9.53 -3.08 10.46
N ALA A 43 -8.57 -3.95 10.15
CA ALA A 43 -8.33 -5.15 10.94
C ALA A 43 -7.79 -4.80 12.34
N ALA A 44 -6.93 -3.79 12.44
CA ALA A 44 -6.37 -3.29 13.69
C ALA A 44 -7.43 -2.66 14.61
N SER A 45 -8.35 -1.86 14.07
CA SER A 45 -9.34 -1.12 14.85
C SER A 45 -10.36 -2.02 15.58
N LEU A 46 -10.45 -3.28 15.17
CA LEU A 46 -11.29 -4.30 15.79
C LEU A 46 -10.62 -5.00 16.98
N GLN A 47 -9.29 -4.88 17.15
CA GLN A 47 -8.54 -5.57 18.20
C GLN A 47 -8.49 -4.77 19.50
N ARG A 48 -8.30 -5.46 20.63
CA ARG A 48 -8.31 -4.82 21.96
C ARG A 48 -6.94 -4.35 22.43
N THR A 49 -5.91 -5.06 22.01
CA THR A 49 -4.54 -4.84 22.46
C THR A 49 -3.67 -4.44 21.27
N VAL A 50 -2.65 -3.62 21.52
CA VAL A 50 -1.69 -3.19 20.49
C VAL A 50 -1.05 -4.40 19.80
N GLY A 51 -0.67 -5.43 20.58
CA GLY A 51 -0.03 -6.63 20.04
C GLY A 51 -0.95 -7.51 19.19
N GLU A 52 -2.25 -7.55 19.46
CA GLU A 52 -3.22 -8.21 18.55
C GLU A 52 -3.53 -7.35 17.34
N ALA A 53 -3.65 -6.04 17.52
CA ALA A 53 -3.88 -5.07 16.45
C ALA A 53 -2.75 -5.13 15.41
N GLN A 54 -1.49 -5.14 15.85
CA GLN A 54 -0.36 -5.22 14.95
C GLN A 54 -0.30 -6.56 14.20
N ARG A 55 -0.54 -7.68 14.89
CA ARG A 55 -0.63 -9.00 14.22
C ARG A 55 -1.81 -9.13 13.26
N ALA A 56 -2.92 -8.44 13.52
CA ALA A 56 -4.07 -8.40 12.62
C ALA A 56 -3.80 -7.50 11.40
N ALA A 57 -3.22 -6.33 11.62
CA ALA A 57 -2.78 -5.41 10.56
C ALA A 57 -1.78 -6.09 9.62
N GLN A 58 -0.76 -6.75 10.20
CA GLN A 58 0.27 -7.44 9.44
C GLN A 58 -0.32 -8.55 8.57
N ARG A 59 -1.16 -9.43 9.13
CA ARG A 59 -1.82 -10.47 8.33
C ARG A 59 -2.72 -9.92 7.23
N ALA A 60 -3.45 -8.83 7.49
CA ALA A 60 -4.30 -8.20 6.50
C ALA A 60 -3.47 -7.59 5.35
N ALA A 61 -2.41 -6.85 5.69
CA ALA A 61 -1.49 -6.28 4.71
C ALA A 61 -0.79 -7.36 3.89
N GLU A 62 -0.28 -8.41 4.54
CA GLU A 62 0.31 -9.57 3.88
C GLU A 62 -0.69 -10.21 2.93
N SER A 63 -1.94 -10.48 3.34
CA SER A 63 -2.94 -11.10 2.46
C SER A 63 -3.38 -10.23 1.28
N GLN A 64 -3.35 -8.90 1.44
CA GLN A 64 -3.74 -7.96 0.39
C GLN A 64 -2.61 -7.74 -0.62
N LEU A 65 -1.36 -7.83 -0.16
CA LEU A 65 -0.15 -7.70 -0.95
C LEU A 65 0.43 -9.06 -1.38
N GLU A 66 -0.21 -10.16 -0.98
CA GLU A 66 0.04 -11.52 -1.45
C GLU A 66 -0.28 -11.59 -2.94
N GLY A 67 0.77 -11.47 -3.76
CA GLY A 67 0.63 -11.35 -5.21
C GLY A 67 1.76 -10.50 -5.76
N ASP A 68 1.93 -10.53 -7.08
CA ASP A 68 3.06 -9.96 -7.82
C ASP A 68 3.36 -8.46 -7.60
N VAL A 69 2.62 -7.75 -6.73
CA VAL A 69 2.79 -6.33 -6.43
C VAL A 69 4.01 -6.06 -5.57
N CYS A 70 4.19 -6.77 -4.45
CA CYS A 70 5.30 -6.56 -3.52
C CYS A 70 6.38 -7.65 -3.65
N LYS A 71 7.63 -7.24 -3.61
CA LYS A 71 8.81 -8.10 -3.62
C LYS A 71 9.40 -8.14 -2.21
N GLY A 72 9.13 -9.22 -1.48
CA GLY A 72 9.73 -9.47 -0.16
C GLY A 72 8.78 -9.18 1.00
N PRO A 73 9.32 -8.98 2.22
CA PRO A 73 8.50 -8.78 3.42
C PRO A 73 7.79 -7.43 3.36
N VAL A 74 6.54 -7.41 3.84
CA VAL A 74 5.75 -6.20 4.05
C VAL A 74 6.05 -5.69 5.45
N ASP A 75 6.46 -4.44 5.56
CA ASP A 75 6.64 -3.77 6.85
C ASP A 75 5.35 -3.05 7.24
N VAL A 76 4.91 -3.23 8.48
CA VAL A 76 3.65 -2.66 8.97
C VAL A 76 3.89 -2.01 10.32
N ASP A 77 3.81 -0.67 10.33
CA ASP A 77 3.90 0.12 11.54
C ASP A 77 2.49 0.57 11.98
N LEU A 78 2.20 0.38 13.27
CA LEU A 78 0.93 0.73 13.87
C LEU A 78 1.18 1.79 14.93
N SER A 79 0.58 2.96 14.74
CA SER A 79 0.67 4.08 15.66
C SER A 79 -0.72 4.56 16.08
N GLY A 80 -0.81 5.17 17.27
CA GLY A 80 -2.06 5.70 17.80
C GLY A 80 -2.31 5.32 19.25
N ASP A 81 -3.34 5.91 19.84
CA ASP A 81 -3.71 5.69 21.23
C ASP A 81 -4.79 4.61 21.36
N PHE A 82 -4.44 3.52 22.04
CA PHE A 82 -5.36 2.40 22.34
C PHE A 82 -6.05 2.54 23.69
N SER A 83 -5.87 3.66 24.38
CA SER A 83 -6.54 3.93 25.65
C SER A 83 -8.06 3.93 25.50
N PRO A 84 -8.82 3.57 26.56
CA PRO A 84 -10.26 3.70 26.53
C PRO A 84 -10.64 5.16 26.24
N PRO A 85 -11.56 5.43 25.29
CA PRO A 85 -12.00 6.79 25.04
C PRO A 85 -12.67 7.37 26.29
N GLU A 86 -12.47 8.67 26.53
CA GLU A 86 -13.13 9.37 27.63
C GLU A 86 -14.67 9.30 27.47
N PRO A 87 -15.44 9.24 28.57
CA PRO A 87 -16.89 9.24 28.50
C PRO A 87 -17.42 10.49 27.76
N GLY A 88 -17.99 10.30 26.56
CA GLY A 88 -18.51 11.38 25.72
C GLY A 88 -17.54 11.93 24.67
N ALA A 89 -16.32 11.41 24.59
CA ALA A 89 -15.35 11.75 23.53
C ALA A 89 -15.51 10.87 22.28
N ALA A 90 -14.99 11.35 21.14
CA ALA A 90 -14.86 10.54 19.92
C ALA A 90 -13.89 9.36 20.15
N SER A 91 -14.04 8.28 19.40
CA SER A 91 -13.09 7.16 19.47
C SER A 91 -11.69 7.58 19.01
N ASN A 92 -10.67 7.04 19.68
CA ASN A 92 -9.29 7.32 19.35
C ASN A 92 -8.98 6.88 17.91
N ILE A 93 -8.19 7.69 17.21
CA ILE A 93 -7.76 7.39 15.84
C ILE A 93 -6.46 6.60 15.89
N ILE A 94 -6.42 5.49 15.17
CA ILE A 94 -5.20 4.72 14.92
C ILE A 94 -4.77 4.91 13.47
N THR A 95 -3.48 4.84 13.24
CA THR A 95 -2.85 4.97 11.93
C THR A 95 -2.01 3.72 11.68
N VAL A 96 -2.17 3.13 10.50
CA VAL A 96 -1.31 2.06 10.01
C VAL A 96 -0.55 2.56 8.80
N GLU A 97 0.76 2.37 8.84
CA GLU A 97 1.68 2.58 7.74
C GLU A 97 2.11 1.21 7.20
N VAL A 98 2.00 1.03 5.89
CA VAL A 98 2.41 -0.19 5.20
C VAL A 98 3.48 0.18 4.19
N THR A 99 4.63 -0.47 4.29
CA THR A 99 5.77 -0.26 3.39
C THR A 99 6.14 -1.57 2.70
N CYS A 100 6.32 -1.52 1.38
CA CYS A 100 6.82 -2.64 0.60
C CYS A 100 7.68 -2.18 -0.58
N GLU A 101 8.48 -3.09 -1.13
CA GLU A 101 9.20 -2.88 -2.39
C GLU A 101 8.33 -3.37 -3.58
N VAL A 102 7.89 -2.47 -4.46
CA VAL A 102 7.01 -2.83 -5.58
C VAL A 102 7.80 -3.46 -6.72
N LYS A 103 7.29 -4.58 -7.26
CA LYS A 103 7.88 -5.30 -8.38
C LYS A 103 7.71 -4.53 -9.69
N GLY A 104 8.67 -4.66 -10.60
CA GLY A 104 8.51 -4.19 -11.99
C GLY A 104 9.12 -2.81 -12.30
N LEU A 105 9.34 -1.93 -11.33
CA LEU A 105 10.03 -0.65 -11.60
C LEU A 105 11.49 -0.83 -12.05
N GLY A 106 12.21 -1.79 -11.47
CA GLY A 106 13.60 -2.09 -11.85
C GLY A 106 13.76 -2.80 -13.20
N MET A 107 12.69 -3.35 -13.79
CA MET A 107 12.75 -4.07 -15.07
C MET A 107 12.95 -3.12 -16.27
N LEU A 108 12.66 -1.83 -16.08
CA LEU A 108 12.81 -0.79 -17.10
C LEU A 108 14.24 -0.20 -17.15
N GLY A 109 15.18 -0.71 -16.34
CA GLY A 109 16.57 -0.21 -16.30
C GLY A 109 16.71 1.19 -15.70
N LEU A 110 15.66 1.69 -15.03
CA LEU A 110 15.66 2.95 -14.31
C LEU A 110 15.98 2.66 -12.83
N ASP A 111 16.99 3.33 -12.29
CA ASP A 111 17.40 3.25 -10.88
C ASP A 111 16.42 4.08 -10.03
N ILE A 112 15.22 3.55 -9.83
CA ILE A 112 14.17 4.17 -9.00
C ILE A 112 14.01 3.31 -7.76
N ASP A 113 14.02 3.93 -6.58
CA ASP A 113 13.72 3.26 -5.33
C ASP A 113 12.32 2.61 -5.41
N PRO A 114 12.21 1.27 -5.39
CA PRO A 114 10.93 0.58 -5.53
C PRO A 114 10.10 0.65 -4.25
N ARG A 115 10.61 1.26 -3.17
CA ARG A 115 9.88 1.36 -1.90
C ARG A 115 8.68 2.28 -2.05
N MET A 116 7.51 1.70 -1.77
CA MET A 116 6.27 2.43 -1.64
C MET A 116 5.74 2.29 -0.22
N THR A 117 5.26 3.42 0.28
CA THR A 117 4.62 3.53 1.58
C THR A 117 3.19 4.04 1.38
N GLY A 118 2.23 3.34 1.97
CA GLY A 118 0.83 3.76 2.06
C GLY A 118 0.43 3.90 3.53
N THR A 119 -0.35 4.93 3.82
CA THR A 119 -0.81 5.21 5.19
C THR A 119 -2.31 5.32 5.21
N SER A 120 -2.92 4.78 6.26
CA SER A 120 -4.36 4.90 6.47
C SER A 120 -4.68 5.06 7.94
N SER A 121 -5.69 5.86 8.24
CA SER A 121 -6.17 6.10 9.59
C SER A 121 -7.64 5.74 9.72
N ALA A 122 -8.00 5.15 10.86
CA ALA A 122 -9.38 4.82 11.18
C ALA A 122 -9.63 4.96 12.68
N PRO A 123 -10.86 5.33 13.07
CA PRO A 123 -11.26 5.32 14.48
C PRO A 123 -11.29 3.89 15.03
N LEU A 124 -10.86 3.72 16.28
CA LEU A 124 -11.05 2.51 17.08
C LEU A 124 -12.54 2.23 17.26
N ASP A 125 -12.93 0.96 17.13
CA ASP A 125 -14.32 0.56 17.34
C ASP A 125 -14.66 0.56 18.84
N PRO A 126 -15.62 1.39 19.31
CA PRO A 126 -16.05 1.37 20.71
C PRO A 126 -16.76 0.08 21.11
N TYR A 127 -17.27 -0.71 20.16
CA TYR A 127 -17.98 -1.98 20.37
C TYR A 127 -17.13 -3.22 20.05
N ARG A 128 -15.81 -3.10 20.00
CA ARG A 128 -14.91 -4.24 19.71
C ARG A 128 -15.24 -5.46 20.58
N ARG A 129 -15.59 -6.57 19.91
CA ARG A 129 -16.08 -7.80 20.55
C ARG A 129 -15.06 -8.32 21.57
N ALA A 130 -15.53 -8.68 22.77
CA ALA A 130 -14.78 -9.56 23.66
C ALA A 130 -14.90 -10.96 23.05
N ALA A 131 -13.80 -11.51 22.52
CA ALA A 131 -13.71 -12.93 22.27
C ALA A 131 -12.96 -13.57 23.45
#